data_AF-A0A9R1CN53-F1
#
_entry.id   AF-A0A9R1CN53-F1
#
_cell.length_a   1.000
_cell.length_b   1.000
_cell.length_c   1.000
_cell.angle_alpha   90.00
_cell.angle_beta   90.00
_cell.angle_gamma   90.00
#
_symmetry.space_group_name_H-M   'P 1'
#
loop_
_entity.id
_entity.type
_entity.pdbx_description
1 polymer ?
#
loop_
_entity_poly.entity_id
_entity_poly.type
_entity_poly.pdbx_seq_one_letter_code
_entity_poly.pdbx_strand_id
1 'polypeptide(L)'
;MSGSLTHVLFEGPSGYGLFTVNMQEEVAAKSKQLQDSIADLGIFSRMVQLASFAPFTSAAQALENANDVSEGVLNPHLQSLLNLIVPDAAGKGNKKQSGVLLGVAERGLAGAIQGEMGIPCDTSERALELIRGVRLHQEKILIKGGMQKGDVTVAQLGLGHSYSRGKVKFNVNRSDNMIIQAISLSDQLDKDLNTFFMRVREWYGWHFPELYKLVPDAHQYARLAVLIGDRTTLSEDSLEEMQEILDDDETRAKNVLDAARASMGSDISEVDLINISNFAERVVKLAEYRKNLRRYLTEKMNVVAPNLSALIGETIAARLISHAGSLTNLAKYPASTVQILGAEKALFRALKTKGNTPKYGLIYHSTFIGRAGAKHKGRISRFLANKCSIACRIDCFTDVPTNKFGEALRAQVEERLNFFETGAPVGKNSDAIQKALAAVAADLDDEDDDDDDEGDVKEDDIAHAVKQVEKDQAEAAANRGPMDPELARLASEATSSTPKKEKKDKKEKKDKKEEKKKRKSEAMDVDVKEDEKEEKKSKKEKKEKKEKEGKEEKEGKKEKKKKRKSEA
;
A
#
# COMPACT_ATOMS: atom_id res chain seq x y z
N MET A 1 24.50 -24.15 -51.45
CA MET A 1 23.69 -22.93 -51.21
C MET A 1 22.44 -23.28 -50.39
N SER A 2 22.55 -23.59 -49.09
CA SER A 2 21.37 -23.93 -48.28
C SER A 2 21.42 -23.38 -46.84
N GLY A 3 22.02 -22.20 -46.65
CA GLY A 3 22.20 -21.62 -45.33
C GLY A 3 21.47 -20.29 -45.10
N SER A 4 20.91 -19.65 -46.12
CA SER A 4 20.34 -18.30 -46.01
C SER A 4 19.07 -18.28 -45.17
N LEU A 5 19.04 -17.45 -44.13
CA LEU A 5 17.83 -17.18 -43.36
C LEU A 5 16.73 -16.65 -44.28
N THR A 6 15.54 -17.25 -44.24
CA THR A 6 14.44 -16.90 -45.16
C THR A 6 13.35 -16.11 -44.47
N HIS A 7 13.03 -16.48 -43.23
CA HIS A 7 11.97 -15.87 -42.45
C HIS A 7 12.49 -15.59 -41.05
N VAL A 8 11.94 -14.58 -40.40
CA VAL A 8 12.21 -14.21 -39.01
C VAL A 8 10.89 -14.10 -38.28
N LEU A 9 10.76 -14.83 -37.18
CA LEU A 9 9.65 -14.71 -36.25
C LEU A 9 9.95 -13.59 -35.26
N PHE A 10 8.98 -12.71 -35.05
CA PHE A 10 9.00 -11.68 -34.04
C PHE A 10 7.77 -11.80 -33.15
N GLU A 11 7.99 -12.20 -31.91
CA GLU A 11 7.02 -12.13 -30.83
C GLU A 11 6.93 -10.72 -30.26
N GLY A 12 5.74 -10.11 -30.37
CA GLY A 12 5.46 -8.77 -29.85
C GLY A 12 4.30 -8.76 -28.85
N PRO A 13 4.15 -7.70 -28.02
CA PRO A 13 3.03 -7.59 -27.08
C PRO A 13 1.65 -7.54 -27.75
N SER A 14 1.60 -7.10 -29.00
CA SER A 14 0.37 -6.99 -29.79
C SER A 14 0.05 -8.24 -30.62
N GLY A 15 0.99 -9.18 -30.77
CA GLY A 15 0.83 -10.35 -31.63
C GLY A 15 2.15 -10.88 -32.19
N TYR A 16 2.04 -11.86 -33.07
CA TYR A 16 3.18 -12.43 -33.79
C TYR A 16 3.33 -11.80 -35.16
N GLY A 17 4.54 -11.32 -35.47
CA GLY A 17 4.93 -10.86 -36.80
C GLY A 17 5.86 -11.88 -37.45
N LEU A 18 5.51 -12.32 -38.66
CA LEU A 18 6.42 -13.10 -39.49
C LEU A 18 6.96 -12.21 -40.60
N PHE A 19 8.29 -12.18 -40.73
CA PHE A 19 8.99 -11.33 -41.68
C PHE A 19 9.77 -12.17 -42.69
N THR A 20 9.73 -11.81 -43.97
CA THR A 20 10.60 -12.38 -45.00
C THR A 20 11.92 -11.61 -45.06
N VAL A 21 13.04 -12.34 -45.13
CA VAL A 21 14.39 -11.77 -45.24
C VAL A 21 14.81 -11.81 -46.71
N ASN A 22 14.95 -10.63 -47.32
CA ASN A 22 15.32 -10.49 -48.73
C ASN A 22 16.83 -10.35 -48.93
N MET A 23 17.50 -9.69 -47.98
CA MET A 23 18.95 -9.43 -48.03
C MET A 23 19.54 -9.66 -46.65
N GLN A 24 20.65 -10.40 -46.59
CA GLN A 24 21.42 -10.62 -45.38
C GLN A 24 22.91 -10.67 -45.73
N GLU A 25 23.75 -10.13 -44.85
CA GLU A 25 25.20 -10.12 -45.02
C GLU A 25 25.87 -10.76 -43.81
N GLU A 26 26.51 -11.92 -44.02
CA GLU A 26 27.05 -12.74 -42.93
C GLU A 26 28.52 -12.42 -42.63
N VAL A 27 29.31 -12.11 -43.65
CA VAL A 27 30.77 -11.94 -43.52
C VAL A 27 31.11 -10.61 -42.84
N ALA A 28 30.33 -9.56 -43.10
CA ALA A 28 30.52 -8.22 -42.56
C ALA A 28 29.54 -7.86 -41.44
N ALA A 29 29.01 -8.86 -40.71
CA ALA A 29 28.02 -8.68 -39.64
C ALA A 29 28.44 -7.62 -38.59
N LYS A 30 29.72 -7.63 -38.23
CA LYS A 30 30.31 -6.71 -37.23
C LYS A 30 30.83 -5.39 -37.82
N SER A 31 30.62 -5.15 -39.12
CA SER A 31 31.03 -3.91 -39.74
C SER A 31 30.13 -2.76 -39.27
N LYS A 32 30.72 -1.58 -39.07
CA LYS A 32 29.97 -0.37 -38.68
C LYS A 32 28.91 -0.02 -39.74
N GLN A 33 29.23 -0.22 -41.01
CA GLN A 33 28.34 0.09 -42.13
C GLN A 33 27.04 -0.74 -42.08
N LEU A 34 27.14 -2.04 -41.76
CA LEU A 34 25.95 -2.88 -41.62
C LEU A 34 25.11 -2.46 -40.41
N GLN A 35 25.74 -2.17 -39.27
CA GLN A 35 25.02 -1.72 -38.08
C GLN A 35 24.28 -0.39 -38.31
N ASP A 36 24.93 0.56 -38.99
CA ASP A 36 24.30 1.83 -39.41
C ASP A 36 23.13 1.58 -40.38
N SER A 37 23.22 0.56 -41.24
CA SER A 37 22.15 0.18 -42.17
C SER A 37 20.92 -0.45 -41.49
N ILE A 38 21.10 -1.16 -40.37
CA ILE A 38 20.00 -1.71 -39.56
C ILE A 38 19.31 -0.58 -38.77
N ALA A 39 20.08 0.44 -38.35
CA ALA A 39 19.54 1.61 -37.67
C ALA A 39 18.69 2.49 -38.59
N ASP A 40 18.97 2.53 -39.89
CA ASP A 40 18.17 3.26 -40.88
C ASP A 40 16.97 2.44 -41.41
N LEU A 41 15.76 2.92 -41.15
CA LEU A 41 14.51 2.31 -41.62
C LEU A 41 14.45 2.17 -43.14
N GLY A 42 14.98 3.13 -43.89
CA GLY A 42 14.90 3.14 -45.35
C GLY A 42 15.63 1.95 -45.97
N ILE A 43 16.77 1.57 -45.37
CA ILE A 43 17.59 0.44 -45.80
C ILE A 43 17.07 -0.86 -45.17
N PHE A 44 16.76 -0.84 -43.87
CA PHE A 44 16.26 -2.01 -43.16
C PHE A 44 14.94 -2.56 -43.73
N SER A 45 14.03 -1.69 -44.17
CA SER A 45 12.77 -2.11 -44.82
C SER A 45 12.94 -2.80 -46.19
N ARG A 46 14.13 -2.70 -46.79
CA ARG A 46 14.51 -3.48 -47.98
C ARG A 46 15.08 -4.84 -47.60
N MET A 47 15.76 -4.93 -46.45
CA MET A 47 16.31 -6.18 -45.92
C MET A 47 15.22 -7.10 -45.40
N VAL A 48 14.25 -6.55 -44.66
CA VAL A 48 13.20 -7.30 -43.98
C VAL A 48 11.82 -6.73 -44.36
N GLN A 49 10.93 -7.59 -44.84
CA GLN A 49 9.55 -7.22 -45.20
C GLN A 49 8.55 -8.01 -44.36
N LEU A 50 7.46 -7.37 -43.96
CA LEU A 50 6.39 -8.03 -43.20
C LEU A 50 5.65 -8.99 -44.13
N ALA A 51 5.68 -10.28 -43.82
CA ALA A 51 4.95 -11.32 -44.55
C ALA A 51 3.50 -11.40 -44.05
N SER A 52 3.35 -11.49 -42.72
CA SER A 52 2.07 -11.53 -42.05
C SER A 52 2.19 -11.05 -40.62
N PHE A 53 1.07 -10.55 -40.10
CA PHE A 53 0.93 -10.14 -38.71
C PHE A 53 -0.35 -10.75 -38.16
N ALA A 54 -0.23 -11.55 -37.11
CA ALA A 54 -1.35 -12.11 -36.36
C ALA A 54 -1.49 -11.35 -35.03
N PRO A 55 -2.41 -10.38 -34.95
CA PRO A 55 -2.67 -9.68 -33.69
C PRO A 55 -3.37 -10.61 -32.69
N PHE A 56 -3.08 -10.43 -31.40
CA PHE A 56 -3.85 -11.06 -30.34
C PHE A 56 -5.25 -10.45 -30.26
N THR A 57 -6.26 -11.31 -30.08
CA THR A 57 -7.66 -10.87 -30.01
C THR A 57 -8.04 -10.34 -28.63
N SER A 58 -7.39 -10.86 -27.58
CA SER A 58 -7.68 -10.56 -26.17
C SER A 58 -6.40 -10.46 -25.36
N ALA A 59 -6.44 -9.67 -24.27
CA ALA A 59 -5.35 -9.59 -23.30
C ALA A 59 -5.10 -10.95 -22.61
N ALA A 60 -6.12 -11.79 -22.46
CA ALA A 60 -5.97 -13.14 -21.91
C ALA A 60 -5.15 -14.03 -22.86
N GLN A 61 -5.46 -13.99 -24.16
CA GLN A 61 -4.69 -14.69 -25.18
C GLN A 61 -3.25 -14.19 -25.22
N ALA A 62 -3.04 -12.88 -25.16
CA ALA A 62 -1.69 -12.30 -25.13
C ALA A 62 -0.89 -12.75 -23.89
N LEU A 63 -1.54 -12.88 -22.73
CA LEU A 63 -0.93 -13.35 -21.49
C LEU A 63 -0.55 -14.83 -21.57
N GLU A 64 -1.45 -15.67 -22.06
CA GLU A 64 -1.20 -17.11 -22.28
C GLU A 64 -0.01 -17.30 -23.23
N ASN A 65 -0.04 -16.63 -24.39
CA ASN A 65 1.04 -16.69 -25.36
C ASN A 65 2.37 -16.16 -24.80
N ALA A 66 2.34 -15.13 -23.95
CA ALA A 66 3.55 -14.63 -23.29
C ALA A 66 4.12 -15.63 -22.26
N ASN A 67 3.27 -16.38 -21.55
CA ASN A 67 3.71 -17.44 -20.65
C ASN A 67 4.30 -18.61 -21.43
N ASP A 68 3.62 -19.07 -22.49
CA ASP A 68 4.09 -20.18 -23.33
C ASP A 68 5.43 -19.87 -24.00
N VAL A 69 5.57 -18.67 -24.57
CA VAL A 69 6.84 -18.21 -25.14
C VAL A 69 7.93 -18.11 -24.08
N SER A 70 7.60 -17.70 -22.85
CA SER A 70 8.58 -17.66 -21.75
C SER A 70 9.01 -19.06 -21.28
N GLU A 71 8.16 -20.07 -21.47
CA GLU A 71 8.41 -21.47 -21.09
C GLU A 71 8.92 -22.30 -22.28
N GLY A 72 8.99 -21.72 -23.48
CA GLY A 72 9.46 -22.36 -24.71
C GLY A 72 8.45 -23.31 -25.34
N VAL A 73 7.17 -23.19 -24.98
CA VAL A 73 6.07 -24.02 -25.49
C VAL A 73 5.46 -23.37 -26.72
N LEU A 74 5.11 -24.19 -27.73
CA LEU A 74 4.51 -23.72 -28.96
C LEU A 74 2.98 -23.56 -28.80
N ASN A 75 2.49 -22.32 -28.71
CA ASN A 75 1.06 -22.05 -28.61
C ASN A 75 0.32 -22.39 -29.93
N PRO A 76 -0.91 -22.95 -29.91
CA PRO A 76 -1.71 -23.23 -31.10
C PRO A 76 -1.94 -22.04 -32.04
N HIS A 77 -1.97 -20.81 -31.48
CA HIS A 77 -2.09 -19.59 -32.27
C HIS A 77 -0.85 -19.34 -33.14
N LEU A 78 0.34 -19.59 -32.58
CA LEU A 78 1.60 -19.51 -33.31
C LEU A 78 1.72 -20.63 -34.35
N GLN A 79 1.29 -21.86 -34.03
CA GLN A 79 1.22 -22.97 -35.00
C GLN A 79 0.35 -22.60 -36.21
N SER A 80 -0.82 -22.01 -35.95
CA SER A 80 -1.75 -21.58 -37.01
C SER A 80 -1.12 -20.52 -37.93
N LEU A 81 -0.38 -19.56 -37.37
CA LEU A 81 0.35 -18.56 -38.15
C LEU A 81 1.46 -19.19 -39.00
N LEU A 82 2.23 -20.12 -38.42
CA LEU A 82 3.32 -20.80 -39.13
C LEU A 82 2.78 -21.67 -40.27
N ASN A 83 1.70 -22.42 -40.06
CA ASN A 83 1.02 -23.21 -41.10
C ASN A 83 0.49 -22.38 -42.26
N LEU A 84 0.03 -21.14 -41.99
CA LEU A 84 -0.52 -20.27 -43.02
C LEU A 84 0.52 -19.82 -44.04
N ILE A 85 1.78 -19.68 -43.64
CA ILE A 85 2.82 -19.00 -44.44
C ILE A 85 3.97 -19.94 -44.80
N VAL A 86 4.27 -20.91 -43.94
CA VAL A 86 5.22 -21.99 -44.22
C VAL A 86 4.40 -23.19 -44.67
N PRO A 87 4.23 -23.43 -45.98
CA PRO A 87 3.36 -24.51 -46.47
C PRO A 87 3.85 -25.87 -45.95
N ASP A 88 2.91 -26.66 -45.42
CA ASP A 88 3.08 -27.99 -44.81
C ASP A 88 4.15 -28.84 -45.50
N ALA A 89 5.20 -29.21 -44.75
CA ALA A 89 6.14 -30.28 -45.14
C ALA A 89 5.44 -31.63 -45.42
N ALA A 90 4.15 -31.78 -45.06
CA ALA A 90 3.34 -32.98 -45.20
C ALA A 90 2.49 -33.03 -46.49
N GLY A 91 2.56 -32.03 -47.37
CA GLY A 91 1.87 -32.02 -48.65
C GLY A 91 2.53 -32.94 -49.69
N LYS A 92 2.09 -34.20 -49.77
CA LYS A 92 2.41 -35.11 -50.88
C LYS A 92 2.04 -34.47 -52.22
N GLY A 93 3.03 -33.88 -52.90
CA GLY A 93 2.90 -33.51 -54.32
C GLY A 93 3.27 -32.07 -54.67
N ASN A 94 4.45 -31.59 -54.30
CA ASN A 94 5.28 -30.85 -55.25
C ASN A 94 6.74 -30.72 -54.77
N LYS A 95 7.67 -31.15 -55.63
CA LYS A 95 9.11 -31.09 -55.42
C LYS A 95 9.60 -29.64 -55.35
N LYS A 96 9.76 -29.09 -54.14
CA LYS A 96 10.81 -28.15 -53.67
C LYS A 96 10.43 -27.60 -52.27
N GLN A 97 10.64 -28.38 -51.21
CA GLN A 97 10.43 -27.96 -49.81
C GLN A 97 11.75 -27.93 -49.00
N SER A 98 12.86 -27.56 -49.65
CA SER A 98 14.21 -27.70 -49.08
C SER A 98 14.90 -26.37 -48.75
N GLY A 99 14.17 -25.33 -48.33
CA GLY A 99 14.76 -23.98 -48.25
C GLY A 99 14.26 -23.02 -47.18
N VAL A 100 13.24 -23.35 -46.37
CA VAL A 100 12.74 -22.41 -45.35
C VAL A 100 13.54 -22.57 -44.07
N LEU A 101 14.36 -21.57 -43.74
CA LEU A 101 15.05 -21.44 -42.47
C LEU A 101 14.42 -20.27 -41.67
N LEU A 102 13.92 -20.56 -40.47
CA LEU A 102 13.22 -19.61 -39.61
C LEU A 102 14.12 -19.08 -38.49
N GLY A 103 14.29 -17.77 -38.41
CA GLY A 103 14.98 -17.09 -37.32
C GLY A 103 14.06 -16.96 -36.11
N VAL A 104 14.48 -17.48 -34.96
CA VAL A 104 13.73 -17.42 -33.70
C VAL A 104 14.65 -16.84 -32.62
N ALA A 105 14.12 -16.00 -31.74
CA ALA A 105 14.91 -15.37 -30.68
C ALA A 105 15.29 -16.35 -29.56
N GLU A 106 14.35 -17.22 -29.18
CA GLU A 106 14.44 -18.11 -28.02
C GLU A 106 14.73 -19.55 -28.47
N ARG A 107 15.59 -20.26 -27.73
CA ARG A 107 16.10 -21.58 -28.13
C ARG A 107 15.13 -22.72 -27.80
N GLY A 108 14.42 -22.62 -26.67
CA GLY A 108 13.37 -23.57 -26.29
C GLY A 108 12.25 -23.61 -27.33
N LEU A 109 11.74 -22.44 -27.69
CA LEU A 109 10.72 -22.23 -28.71
C LEU A 109 11.20 -22.71 -30.08
N ALA A 110 12.46 -22.47 -30.44
CA ALA A 110 13.04 -23.03 -31.66
C ALA A 110 13.04 -24.57 -31.65
N GLY A 111 13.36 -25.18 -30.51
CA GLY A 111 13.28 -26.62 -30.31
C GLY A 111 11.85 -27.16 -30.43
N ALA A 112 10.87 -26.48 -29.83
CA ALA A 112 9.46 -26.85 -29.90
C ALA A 112 8.91 -26.74 -31.33
N ILE A 113 9.22 -25.64 -32.05
CA ILE A 113 8.83 -25.46 -33.46
C ILE A 113 9.45 -26.55 -34.33
N GLN A 114 10.74 -26.86 -34.14
CA GLN A 114 11.39 -27.92 -34.90
C GLN A 114 10.81 -29.30 -34.59
N GLY A 115 10.47 -29.57 -33.34
CA GLY A 115 9.89 -30.84 -32.89
C GLY A 115 8.47 -31.08 -33.41
N GLU A 116 7.60 -30.07 -33.39
CA GLU A 116 6.19 -30.21 -33.76
C GLU A 116 5.93 -29.96 -35.25
N MET A 117 6.60 -28.98 -35.85
CA MET A 117 6.32 -28.51 -37.22
C MET A 117 7.37 -28.97 -38.23
N GLY A 118 8.50 -29.53 -37.79
CA GLY A 118 9.60 -29.97 -38.66
C GLY A 118 10.31 -28.83 -39.41
N ILE A 119 10.11 -27.57 -39.00
CA ILE A 119 10.75 -26.40 -39.62
C ILE A 119 12.14 -26.23 -39.02
N PRO A 120 13.22 -26.10 -39.82
CA PRO A 120 14.54 -25.83 -39.28
C PRO A 120 14.60 -24.39 -38.75
N CYS A 121 14.90 -24.26 -37.47
CA CYS A 121 15.02 -22.97 -36.79
C CYS A 121 16.49 -22.59 -36.58
N ASP A 122 16.77 -21.29 -36.69
CA ASP A 122 18.07 -20.69 -36.47
C ASP A 122 18.00 -19.64 -35.36
N THR A 123 18.84 -19.82 -34.34
CA THR A 123 18.98 -18.91 -33.20
C THR A 123 20.38 -18.28 -33.13
N SER A 124 21.08 -18.23 -34.26
CA SER A 124 22.43 -17.66 -34.36
C SER A 124 22.41 -16.12 -34.32
N GLU A 125 23.61 -15.52 -34.18
CA GLU A 125 23.81 -14.07 -34.07
C GLU A 125 23.13 -13.29 -35.21
N ARG A 126 23.12 -13.84 -36.43
CA ARG A 126 22.46 -13.23 -37.61
C ARG A 126 20.95 -13.10 -37.46
N ALA A 127 20.28 -14.12 -36.90
CA ALA A 127 18.84 -14.08 -36.66
C ALA A 127 18.52 -13.05 -35.58
N LEU A 128 19.33 -13.01 -34.52
CA LEU A 128 19.18 -12.05 -33.43
C LEU A 128 19.40 -10.60 -33.87
N GLU A 129 20.34 -10.33 -34.78
CA GLU A 129 20.56 -8.99 -35.34
C GLU A 129 19.36 -8.50 -36.14
N LEU A 130 18.74 -9.36 -36.95
CA LEU A 130 17.54 -9.02 -37.72
C LEU A 130 16.34 -8.81 -36.79
N ILE A 131 16.14 -9.67 -35.79
CA ILE A 131 15.09 -9.51 -34.76
C ILE A 131 15.28 -8.20 -33.99
N ARG A 132 16.52 -7.83 -33.68
CA ARG A 132 16.85 -6.55 -33.04
C ARG A 132 16.48 -5.35 -33.92
N GLY A 133 16.76 -5.42 -35.22
CA GLY A 133 16.34 -4.40 -36.19
C GLY A 133 14.81 -4.28 -36.27
N VAL A 134 14.10 -5.41 -36.31
CA VAL A 134 12.63 -5.43 -36.26
C VAL A 134 12.11 -4.77 -34.98
N ARG A 135 12.69 -5.10 -33.82
CA ARG A 135 12.31 -4.51 -32.53
C ARG A 135 12.52 -3.00 -32.49
N LEU A 136 13.61 -2.48 -33.07
CA LEU A 136 13.88 -1.05 -33.13
C LEU A 136 12.83 -0.30 -33.96
N HIS A 137 12.39 -0.89 -35.08
CA HIS A 137 11.49 -0.27 -36.04
C HIS A 137 10.05 -0.76 -35.96
N GLN A 138 9.71 -1.56 -34.94
CA GLN A 138 8.43 -2.27 -34.84
C GLN A 138 7.20 -1.36 -35.01
N GLU A 139 7.21 -0.19 -34.37
CA GLU A 139 6.08 0.75 -34.47
C GLU A 139 5.86 1.23 -35.90
N LYS A 140 6.94 1.43 -36.66
CA LYS A 140 6.85 1.96 -38.04
C LYS A 140 6.52 0.86 -39.05
N ILE A 141 7.00 -0.36 -38.82
CA ILE A 141 6.78 -1.50 -39.72
C ILE A 141 5.38 -2.09 -39.51
N LEU A 142 4.92 -2.21 -38.27
CA LEU A 142 3.61 -2.76 -37.94
C LEU A 142 2.43 -1.83 -38.27
N ILE A 143 2.68 -0.53 -38.50
CA ILE A 143 1.64 0.38 -39.07
C ILE A 143 1.17 -0.13 -40.43
N LYS A 144 2.04 -0.73 -41.24
CA LYS A 144 1.65 -1.34 -42.53
C LYS A 144 0.75 -2.57 -42.35
N GLY A 145 0.77 -3.18 -41.17
CA GLY A 145 -0.11 -4.28 -40.76
C GLY A 145 -1.40 -3.83 -40.09
N GLY A 146 -1.70 -2.52 -40.07
CA GLY A 146 -2.97 -1.97 -39.56
C GLY A 146 -2.95 -1.45 -38.12
N MET A 147 -1.79 -1.41 -37.45
CA MET A 147 -1.65 -0.84 -36.10
C MET A 147 -1.49 0.68 -36.12
N GLN A 148 -2.01 1.40 -35.11
CA GLN A 148 -1.76 2.82 -34.96
C GLN A 148 -0.47 3.09 -34.17
N LYS A 149 0.06 4.31 -34.32
CA LYS A 149 1.23 4.75 -33.56
C LYS A 149 0.87 4.86 -32.08
N GLY A 150 1.56 4.09 -31.23
CA GLY A 150 1.37 4.07 -29.77
C GLY A 150 0.62 2.84 -29.24
N ASP A 151 -0.03 2.06 -30.09
CA ASP A 151 -0.75 0.85 -29.64
C ASP A 151 0.20 -0.18 -29.02
N VAL A 152 1.41 -0.32 -29.57
CA VAL A 152 2.44 -1.25 -29.08
C VAL A 152 2.84 -0.93 -27.64
N THR A 153 2.99 0.34 -27.28
CA THR A 153 3.43 0.73 -25.93
C THR A 153 2.32 0.51 -24.90
N VAL A 154 1.06 0.76 -25.26
CA VAL A 154 -0.10 0.47 -24.41
C VAL A 154 -0.25 -1.03 -24.20
N ALA A 155 -0.14 -1.82 -25.27
CA ALA A 155 -0.15 -3.28 -25.20
C ALA A 155 0.99 -3.82 -24.31
N GLN A 156 2.19 -3.25 -24.45
CA GLN A 156 3.35 -3.62 -23.61
C GLN A 156 3.10 -3.33 -22.13
N LEU A 157 2.52 -2.17 -21.79
CA LEU A 157 2.20 -1.83 -20.40
C LEU A 157 1.14 -2.79 -19.83
N GLY A 158 0.07 -3.05 -20.57
CA GLY A 158 -1.01 -3.95 -20.15
C GLY A 158 -0.54 -5.38 -19.95
N LEU A 159 0.24 -5.91 -20.90
CA LEU A 159 0.80 -7.25 -20.84
C LEU A 159 1.83 -7.37 -19.72
N GLY A 160 2.72 -6.38 -19.56
CA GLY A 160 3.72 -6.37 -18.49
C GLY A 160 3.10 -6.40 -17.09
N HIS A 161 2.03 -5.62 -16.87
CA HIS A 161 1.27 -5.69 -15.62
C HIS A 161 0.61 -7.05 -15.41
N SER A 162 -0.03 -7.59 -16.45
CA SER A 162 -0.77 -8.86 -16.34
C SER A 162 0.16 -10.05 -16.10
N TYR A 163 1.27 -10.11 -16.83
CA TYR A 163 2.32 -11.10 -16.67
C TYR A 163 2.94 -11.06 -15.27
N SER A 164 3.29 -9.87 -14.79
CA SER A 164 3.87 -9.71 -13.45
C SER A 164 2.88 -10.08 -12.35
N ARG A 165 1.60 -9.71 -12.49
CA ARG A 165 0.54 -10.08 -11.54
C ARG A 165 0.30 -11.59 -11.51
N GLY A 166 0.30 -12.24 -12.67
CA GLY A 166 0.19 -13.70 -12.79
C GLY A 166 1.36 -14.42 -12.13
N LYS A 167 2.60 -14.04 -12.45
CA LYS A 167 3.81 -14.67 -11.89
C LYS A 167 3.95 -14.45 -10.38
N VAL A 168 3.56 -13.29 -9.85
CA VAL A 168 3.63 -12.99 -8.40
C VAL A 168 2.39 -13.48 -7.64
N LYS A 169 1.41 -14.11 -8.31
CA LYS A 169 0.11 -14.51 -7.72
C LYS A 169 -0.52 -13.36 -6.92
N PHE A 170 -0.59 -12.16 -7.52
CA PHE A 170 -1.07 -10.97 -6.82
C PHE A 170 -2.54 -11.12 -6.39
N ASN A 171 -2.77 -11.31 -5.10
CA ASN A 171 -4.11 -11.45 -4.55
C ASN A 171 -4.77 -10.08 -4.34
N VAL A 172 -5.83 -9.80 -5.11
CA VAL A 172 -6.61 -8.56 -5.01
C VAL A 172 -7.38 -8.47 -3.69
N ASN A 173 -7.80 -9.60 -3.13
CA ASN A 173 -8.56 -9.65 -1.87
C ASN A 173 -7.71 -9.26 -0.66
N ARG A 174 -6.39 -9.41 -0.76
CA ARG A 174 -5.41 -8.99 0.25
C ARG A 174 -4.96 -7.52 0.10
N SER A 175 -5.61 -6.75 -0.78
CA SER A 175 -5.23 -5.36 -1.00
C SER A 175 -5.56 -4.48 0.21
N ASP A 176 -4.51 -3.99 0.87
CA ASP A 176 -4.53 -3.11 2.02
C ASP A 176 -4.89 -1.66 1.69
N ASN A 177 -4.79 -1.25 0.42
CA ASN A 177 -5.15 0.11 -0.01
C ASN A 177 -6.61 0.46 0.32
N MET A 178 -7.52 -0.50 0.18
CA MET A 178 -8.94 -0.28 0.52
C MET A 178 -9.15 0.04 2.00
N ILE A 179 -8.37 -0.58 2.88
CA ILE A 179 -8.39 -0.33 4.33
C ILE A 179 -7.88 1.09 4.63
N ILE A 180 -6.79 1.49 3.97
CA ILE A 180 -6.16 2.81 4.15
C ILE A 180 -7.14 3.92 3.75
N GLN A 181 -7.83 3.77 2.61
CA GLN A 181 -8.81 4.75 2.18
C GLN A 181 -10.05 4.75 3.07
N ALA A 182 -10.54 3.57 3.47
CA ALA A 182 -11.72 3.46 4.32
C ALA A 182 -11.53 4.11 5.70
N ILE A 183 -10.37 3.92 6.36
CA ILE A 183 -10.13 4.56 7.67
C ILE A 183 -9.92 6.06 7.56
N SER A 184 -9.22 6.53 6.51
CA SER A 184 -9.04 7.96 6.25
C SER A 184 -10.39 8.65 6.01
N LEU A 185 -11.26 8.02 5.21
CA LEU A 185 -12.61 8.48 4.97
C LEU A 185 -13.46 8.46 6.25
N SER A 186 -13.36 7.41 7.07
CA SER A 186 -14.07 7.33 8.35
C SER A 186 -13.66 8.46 9.29
N ASP A 187 -12.36 8.72 9.46
CA ASP A 187 -11.87 9.79 10.33
C ASP A 187 -12.24 11.20 9.80
N GLN A 188 -12.41 11.35 8.48
CA GLN A 188 -12.89 12.59 7.86
C GLN A 188 -14.40 12.77 8.06
N LEU A 189 -15.20 11.72 7.83
CA LEU A 189 -16.64 11.72 8.08
C LEU A 189 -16.97 12.05 9.54
N ASP A 190 -16.18 11.59 10.50
CA ASP A 190 -16.38 11.91 11.92
C ASP A 190 -16.30 13.42 12.19
N LYS A 191 -15.35 14.12 11.55
CA LYS A 191 -15.20 15.58 11.70
C LYS A 191 -16.29 16.33 10.97
N ASP A 192 -16.61 15.88 9.77
CA ASP A 192 -17.61 16.52 8.91
C ASP A 192 -19.00 16.36 9.52
N LEU A 193 -19.37 15.17 10.02
CA LEU A 193 -20.62 14.94 10.74
C LEU A 193 -20.76 15.85 11.96
N ASN A 194 -19.70 15.99 12.77
CA ASN A 194 -19.75 16.91 13.91
C ASN A 194 -19.93 18.36 13.46
N THR A 195 -19.27 18.76 12.38
CA THR A 195 -19.39 20.13 11.85
C THR A 195 -20.78 20.37 11.26
N PHE A 196 -21.30 19.44 10.48
CA PHE A 196 -22.63 19.52 9.89
C PHE A 196 -23.72 19.47 10.96
N PHE A 197 -23.56 18.64 11.99
CA PHE A 197 -24.46 18.63 13.13
C PHE A 197 -24.53 19.99 13.82
N MET A 198 -23.39 20.62 14.08
CA MET A 198 -23.36 21.96 14.67
C MET A 198 -24.07 22.99 13.78
N ARG A 199 -24.02 22.83 12.46
CA ARG A 199 -24.78 23.67 11.51
C ARG A 199 -26.28 23.40 11.52
N VAL A 200 -26.71 22.14 11.52
CA VAL A 200 -28.14 21.77 11.66
C VAL A 200 -28.70 22.34 12.95
N ARG A 201 -27.94 22.22 14.05
CA ARG A 201 -28.32 22.76 15.36
C ARG A 201 -28.47 24.28 15.36
N GLU A 202 -27.53 25.01 14.77
CA GLU A 202 -27.61 26.47 14.69
C GLU A 202 -28.78 26.93 13.81
N TRP A 203 -29.02 26.22 12.70
CA TRP A 203 -30.03 26.59 11.71
C TRP A 203 -31.45 26.27 12.19
N TYR A 204 -31.69 25.04 12.66
CA TYR A 204 -32.98 24.61 13.20
C TYR A 204 -33.23 25.17 14.61
N GLY A 205 -32.17 25.42 15.40
CA GLY A 205 -32.29 26.02 16.73
C GLY A 205 -32.85 27.45 16.73
N TRP A 206 -32.91 28.14 15.58
CA TRP A 206 -33.62 29.41 15.46
C TRP A 206 -35.15 29.23 15.49
N HIS A 207 -35.63 28.09 14.99
CA HIS A 207 -37.04 27.70 15.03
C HIS A 207 -37.44 27.01 16.33
N PHE A 208 -36.61 26.06 16.79
CA PHE A 208 -36.89 25.28 17.99
C PHE A 208 -35.65 25.17 18.90
N PRO A 209 -35.35 26.23 19.68
CA PRO A 209 -34.14 26.30 20.50
C PRO A 209 -34.11 25.33 21.68
N GLU A 210 -35.26 24.92 22.20
CA GLU A 210 -35.37 24.03 23.36
C GLU A 210 -34.98 22.57 23.04
N LEU A 211 -35.10 22.14 21.77
CA LEU A 211 -34.85 20.76 21.36
C LEU A 211 -33.44 20.26 21.72
N TYR A 212 -32.42 21.12 21.57
CA TYR A 212 -31.04 20.74 21.87
C TYR A 212 -30.78 20.52 23.37
N LYS A 213 -31.53 21.20 24.25
CA LYS A 213 -31.41 21.01 25.69
C LYS A 213 -31.96 19.64 26.11
N LEU A 214 -32.99 19.16 25.40
CA LEU A 214 -33.64 17.87 25.66
C LEU A 214 -32.88 16.72 24.99
N VAL A 215 -32.36 16.93 23.79
CA VAL A 215 -31.68 15.92 22.99
C VAL A 215 -30.28 16.41 22.59
N PRO A 216 -29.26 16.11 23.41
CA PRO A 216 -27.88 16.52 23.13
C PRO A 216 -27.19 15.61 22.10
N ASP A 217 -27.72 14.41 21.84
CA ASP A 217 -27.13 13.50 20.85
C ASP A 217 -27.32 14.01 19.42
N ALA A 218 -26.23 13.97 18.64
CA ALA A 218 -26.18 14.55 17.32
C ALA A 218 -27.05 13.83 16.28
N HIS A 219 -27.10 12.50 16.37
CA HIS A 219 -27.82 11.67 15.42
C HIS A 219 -29.32 11.69 15.71
N GLN A 220 -29.70 11.58 16.98
CA GLN A 220 -31.09 11.67 17.41
C GLN A 220 -31.68 13.05 17.09
N TYR A 221 -30.95 14.14 17.38
CA TYR A 221 -31.41 15.49 17.06
C TYR A 221 -31.63 15.71 15.56
N ALA A 222 -30.72 15.23 14.69
CA ALA A 222 -30.89 15.37 13.25
C ALA A 222 -32.09 14.56 12.72
N ARG A 223 -32.34 13.36 13.26
CA ARG A 223 -33.53 12.56 12.92
C ARG A 223 -34.83 13.24 13.38
N LEU A 224 -34.84 13.78 14.60
CA LEU A 224 -36.00 14.50 15.13
C LEU A 224 -36.28 15.78 14.37
N ALA A 225 -35.26 16.53 13.94
CA ALA A 225 -35.46 17.73 13.13
C ALA A 225 -36.11 17.41 11.77
N VAL A 226 -35.79 16.27 11.16
CA VAL A 226 -36.43 15.79 9.92
C VAL A 226 -37.86 15.35 10.18
N LEU A 227 -38.13 14.67 11.30
CA LEU A 227 -39.45 14.15 11.63
C LEU A 227 -40.43 15.27 12.03
N ILE A 228 -40.00 16.17 12.90
CA ILE A 228 -40.84 17.25 13.45
C ILE A 228 -41.17 18.26 12.34
N GLY A 229 -40.21 18.62 11.49
CA GLY A 229 -40.39 19.68 10.51
C GLY A 229 -40.76 20.99 11.20
N ASP A 230 -41.99 21.45 10.98
CA ASP A 230 -42.54 22.66 11.63
C ASP A 230 -43.15 22.31 13.00
N ARG A 231 -42.87 23.15 14.00
CA ARG A 231 -43.36 22.97 15.37
C ARG A 231 -44.89 22.94 15.46
N THR A 232 -45.58 23.61 14.54
CA THR A 232 -47.04 23.77 14.57
C THR A 232 -47.77 22.50 14.14
N THR A 233 -47.11 21.64 13.37
CA THR A 233 -47.67 20.40 12.82
C THR A 233 -47.50 19.21 13.77
N LEU A 234 -46.83 19.41 14.91
CA LEU A 234 -46.53 18.34 15.85
C LEU A 234 -47.79 17.92 16.65
N SER A 235 -48.31 16.72 16.38
CA SER A 235 -49.45 16.10 17.09
C SER A 235 -49.00 14.94 18.00
N GLU A 236 -49.95 14.43 18.81
CA GLU A 236 -49.73 13.25 19.65
C GLU A 236 -49.50 11.97 18.83
N ASP A 237 -49.85 11.95 17.54
CA ASP A 237 -49.64 10.79 16.65
C ASP A 237 -48.15 10.58 16.35
N SER A 238 -47.35 11.64 16.34
CA SER A 238 -45.89 11.57 16.12
C SER A 238 -45.13 11.11 17.38
N LEU A 239 -45.80 10.88 18.52
CA LEU A 239 -45.15 10.42 19.75
C LEU A 239 -44.52 9.05 19.59
N GLU A 240 -45.16 8.13 18.87
CA GLU A 240 -44.65 6.76 18.68
C GLU A 240 -43.32 6.78 17.89
N GLU A 241 -43.26 7.53 16.79
CA GLU A 241 -42.04 7.66 15.98
C GLU A 241 -40.93 8.44 16.71
N MET A 242 -41.28 9.43 17.53
CA MET A 242 -40.31 10.14 18.38
C MET A 242 -39.75 9.23 19.48
N GLN A 243 -40.56 8.35 20.07
CA GLN A 243 -40.11 7.37 21.05
C GLN A 243 -39.09 6.41 20.44
N GLU A 244 -39.35 5.90 19.24
CA GLU A 244 -38.39 5.02 18.54
C GLU A 244 -37.04 5.71 18.30
N ILE A 245 -37.05 7.01 17.96
CA ILE A 245 -35.81 7.78 17.75
C ILE A 245 -35.06 8.05 19.06
N LEU A 246 -35.78 8.18 20.17
CA LEU A 246 -35.26 8.52 21.50
C LEU A 246 -34.90 7.30 22.36
N ASP A 247 -34.81 6.12 21.77
CA ASP A 247 -34.54 4.84 22.46
C ASP A 247 -35.64 4.49 23.48
N ASP A 248 -36.91 4.58 23.07
CA ASP A 248 -38.12 4.23 23.83
C ASP A 248 -38.35 5.07 25.11
N ASP A 249 -37.76 6.26 25.17
CA ASP A 249 -37.97 7.17 26.29
C ASP A 249 -39.22 8.05 26.11
N GLU A 250 -40.34 7.52 26.60
CA GLU A 250 -41.64 8.20 26.59
C GLU A 250 -41.60 9.56 27.31
N THR A 251 -40.78 9.71 28.35
CA THR A 251 -40.71 10.97 29.10
C THR A 251 -40.01 12.06 28.31
N ARG A 252 -38.93 11.74 27.60
CA ARG A 252 -38.24 12.69 26.71
C ARG A 252 -39.13 13.08 25.53
N ALA A 253 -39.86 12.14 24.93
CA ALA A 253 -40.76 12.44 23.82
C ALA A 253 -41.89 13.40 24.24
N LYS A 254 -42.53 13.17 25.40
CA LYS A 254 -43.54 14.09 25.96
C LYS A 254 -42.96 15.46 26.30
N ASN A 255 -41.77 15.51 26.88
CA ASN A 255 -41.09 16.78 27.16
C ASN A 255 -40.78 17.58 25.88
N VAL A 256 -40.46 16.92 24.76
CA VAL A 256 -40.27 17.58 23.46
C VAL A 256 -41.59 18.14 22.93
N LEU A 257 -42.70 17.39 23.04
CA LEU A 257 -44.03 17.86 22.67
C LEU A 257 -44.47 19.09 23.49
N ASP A 258 -44.28 19.03 24.81
CA ASP A 258 -44.59 20.14 25.72
C ASP A 258 -43.70 21.34 25.45
N ALA A 259 -42.41 21.11 25.16
CA ALA A 259 -41.47 22.16 24.78
C ALA A 259 -41.82 22.78 23.42
N ALA A 260 -42.36 22.03 22.46
CA ALA A 260 -42.83 22.57 21.19
C ALA A 260 -44.03 23.50 21.39
N ARG A 261 -45.01 23.09 22.23
CA ARG A 261 -46.18 23.92 22.61
C ARG A 261 -45.77 25.19 23.37
N ALA A 262 -44.73 25.12 24.20
CA ALA A 262 -44.22 26.24 25.00
C ALA A 262 -43.03 26.98 24.34
N SER A 263 -42.69 26.66 23.10
CA SER A 263 -41.46 27.17 22.47
C SER A 263 -41.54 28.65 22.15
N MET A 264 -40.47 29.37 22.48
CA MET A 264 -40.31 30.80 22.18
C MET A 264 -39.56 31.05 20.85
N GLY A 265 -39.35 30.00 20.06
CA GLY A 265 -38.66 30.11 18.77
C GLY A 265 -39.44 30.90 17.71
N SER A 266 -38.72 31.34 16.67
CA SER A 266 -39.28 32.13 15.57
C SER A 266 -39.93 31.22 14.53
N ASP A 267 -41.02 31.68 13.92
CA ASP A 267 -41.60 31.00 12.76
C ASP A 267 -40.68 31.15 11.54
N ILE A 268 -40.47 30.05 10.82
CA ILE A 268 -39.60 29.99 9.65
C ILE A 268 -40.46 29.82 8.39
N SER A 269 -39.98 30.34 7.25
CA SER A 269 -40.65 30.14 5.97
C SER A 269 -40.61 28.66 5.53
N GLU A 270 -41.65 28.19 4.84
CA GLU A 270 -41.69 26.81 4.33
C GLU A 270 -40.50 26.48 3.43
N VAL A 271 -40.04 27.44 2.62
CA VAL A 271 -38.88 27.27 1.72
C VAL A 271 -37.59 27.06 2.52
N ASP A 272 -37.40 27.82 3.59
CA ASP A 272 -36.22 27.68 4.46
C ASP A 272 -36.28 26.37 5.26
N LEU A 273 -37.47 25.97 5.72
CA LEU A 273 -37.68 24.71 6.43
C LEU A 273 -37.38 23.49 5.55
N ILE A 274 -37.77 23.52 4.27
CA ILE A 274 -37.43 22.47 3.30
C ILE A 274 -35.90 22.36 3.15
N ASN A 275 -35.18 23.48 3.07
CA ASN A 275 -33.73 23.46 2.96
C ASN A 275 -33.04 22.92 4.23
N ILE A 276 -33.53 23.28 5.41
CA ILE A 276 -33.05 22.74 6.69
C ILE A 276 -33.30 21.23 6.76
N SER A 277 -34.49 20.79 6.38
CA SER A 277 -34.88 19.37 6.39
C SER A 277 -34.03 18.55 5.42
N ASN A 278 -33.81 19.04 4.20
CA ASN A 278 -32.90 18.40 3.22
C ASN A 278 -31.48 18.28 3.75
N PHE A 279 -30.97 19.31 4.43
CA PHE A 279 -29.63 19.28 5.02
C PHE A 279 -29.56 18.29 6.19
N ALA A 280 -30.56 18.27 7.08
CA ALA A 280 -30.65 17.32 8.17
C ALA A 280 -30.76 15.87 7.67
N GLU A 281 -31.56 15.61 6.65
CA GLU A 281 -31.67 14.30 6.00
C GLU A 281 -30.33 13.85 5.42
N ARG A 282 -29.58 14.77 4.81
CA ARG A 282 -28.23 14.47 4.31
C ARG A 282 -27.26 14.09 5.43
N VAL A 283 -27.35 14.76 6.59
CA VAL A 283 -26.55 14.43 7.78
C VAL A 283 -26.90 13.04 8.32
N VAL A 284 -28.19 12.68 8.38
CA VAL A 284 -28.65 11.34 8.77
C VAL A 284 -28.09 10.27 7.82
N LYS A 285 -28.25 10.47 6.50
CA LYS A 285 -27.69 9.56 5.47
C LYS A 285 -26.17 9.41 5.58
N LEU A 286 -25.44 10.48 5.89
CA LEU A 286 -23.99 10.42 6.10
C LEU A 286 -23.62 9.65 7.38
N ALA A 287 -24.43 9.74 8.43
CA ALA A 287 -24.21 9.00 9.68
C ALA A 287 -24.49 7.50 9.51
N GLU A 288 -25.51 7.13 8.72
CA GLU A 288 -25.75 5.74 8.30
C GLU A 288 -24.61 5.22 7.43
N TYR A 289 -24.15 6.01 6.46
CA TYR A 289 -23.01 5.65 5.63
C TYR A 289 -21.74 5.41 6.46
N ARG A 290 -21.50 6.21 7.50
CA ARG A 290 -20.41 5.98 8.47
C ARG A 290 -20.54 4.62 9.17
N LYS A 291 -21.74 4.22 9.61
CA LYS A 291 -21.97 2.90 10.23
C LYS A 291 -21.67 1.77 9.23
N ASN A 292 -22.13 1.91 8.00
CA ASN A 292 -21.87 0.95 6.92
C ASN A 292 -20.37 0.84 6.60
N LEU A 293 -19.67 1.98 6.54
CA LEU A 293 -18.22 2.01 6.30
C LEU A 293 -17.44 1.33 7.42
N ARG A 294 -17.89 1.46 8.68
CA ARG A 294 -17.29 0.77 9.83
C ARG A 294 -17.48 -0.75 9.75
N ARG A 295 -18.67 -1.23 9.36
CA ARG A 295 -18.92 -2.66 9.12
C ARG A 295 -18.04 -3.19 7.99
N TYR A 296 -17.98 -2.48 6.87
CA TYR A 296 -17.10 -2.82 5.75
C TYR A 296 -15.63 -2.90 6.18
N LEU A 297 -15.16 -1.96 7.01
CA LEU A 297 -13.80 -1.97 7.53
C LEU A 297 -13.54 -3.22 8.39
N THR A 298 -14.49 -3.61 9.26
CA THR A 298 -14.38 -4.83 10.07
C THR A 298 -14.30 -6.09 9.20
N GLU A 299 -15.22 -6.23 8.23
CA GLU A 299 -15.22 -7.38 7.31
C GLU A 299 -13.92 -7.47 6.51
N LYS A 300 -13.44 -6.35 5.94
CA LYS A 300 -12.18 -6.34 5.18
C LYS A 300 -10.97 -6.55 6.05
N MET A 301 -10.96 -6.06 7.28
CA MET A 301 -9.82 -6.29 8.17
C MET A 301 -9.71 -7.76 8.58
N ASN A 302 -10.84 -8.47 8.76
CA ASN A 302 -10.82 -9.91 9.06
C ASN A 302 -10.23 -10.74 7.91
N VAL A 303 -10.40 -10.30 6.65
CA VAL A 303 -9.80 -10.96 5.48
C VAL A 303 -8.30 -10.63 5.33
N VAL A 304 -7.90 -9.38 5.59
CA VAL A 304 -6.53 -8.91 5.31
C VAL A 304 -5.58 -9.11 6.48
N ALA A 305 -6.03 -8.85 7.71
CA ALA A 305 -5.22 -8.89 8.93
C ALA A 305 -6.06 -9.32 10.16
N PRO A 306 -6.49 -10.59 10.23
CA PRO A 306 -7.28 -11.11 11.34
C PRO A 306 -6.50 -11.11 12.67
N ASN A 307 -5.21 -11.46 12.68
CA ASN A 307 -4.46 -11.58 13.93
C ASN A 307 -4.24 -10.21 14.58
N LEU A 308 -3.90 -9.19 13.79
CA LEU A 308 -3.76 -7.82 14.27
C LEU A 308 -5.10 -7.28 14.79
N SER A 309 -6.20 -7.65 14.15
CA SER A 309 -7.56 -7.27 14.56
C SER A 309 -7.95 -7.86 15.90
N ALA A 310 -7.78 -9.17 16.10
CA ALA A 310 -8.08 -9.80 17.38
C ALA A 310 -7.20 -9.25 18.52
N LEU A 311 -5.95 -8.87 18.20
CA LEU A 311 -5.02 -8.35 19.21
C LEU A 311 -5.38 -6.94 19.69
N ILE A 312 -5.63 -5.97 18.81
CA ILE A 312 -5.81 -4.54 19.20
C ILE A 312 -7.15 -3.91 18.79
N GLY A 313 -7.97 -4.63 18.04
CA GLY A 313 -9.21 -4.14 17.44
C GLY A 313 -8.99 -3.55 16.04
N GLU A 314 -10.03 -3.65 15.21
CA GLU A 314 -9.99 -3.37 13.78
C GLU A 314 -9.70 -1.89 13.49
N THR A 315 -10.32 -0.99 14.26
CA THR A 315 -10.16 0.47 14.07
C THR A 315 -8.73 0.96 14.36
N ILE A 316 -8.09 0.41 15.40
CA ILE A 316 -6.72 0.79 15.77
C ILE A 316 -5.73 0.11 14.80
N ALA A 317 -5.98 -1.15 14.44
CA ALA A 317 -5.22 -1.85 13.41
C ALA A 317 -5.23 -1.08 12.07
N ALA A 318 -6.40 -0.63 11.62
CA ALA A 318 -6.55 0.17 10.40
C ALA A 318 -5.75 1.47 10.46
N ARG A 319 -5.78 2.18 11.59
CA ARG A 319 -4.99 3.40 11.77
C ARG A 319 -3.48 3.12 11.76
N LEU A 320 -3.02 2.01 12.32
CA LEU A 320 -1.61 1.62 12.25
C LEU A 320 -1.16 1.33 10.81
N ILE A 321 -1.97 0.59 10.05
CA ILE A 321 -1.70 0.28 8.64
C ILE A 321 -1.68 1.56 7.80
N SER A 322 -2.69 2.42 7.95
CA SER A 322 -2.79 3.71 7.25
C SER A 322 -1.60 4.62 7.54
N HIS A 323 -1.18 4.72 8.80
CA HIS A 323 -0.05 5.57 9.17
C HIS A 323 1.31 4.97 8.74
N ALA A 324 1.41 3.65 8.56
CA ALA A 324 2.58 2.99 7.95
C ALA A 324 2.57 3.04 6.41
N GLY A 325 1.41 3.32 5.80
CA GLY A 325 1.19 3.42 4.37
C GLY A 325 0.95 2.08 3.66
N SER A 326 1.29 0.95 4.27
CA SER A 326 0.91 -0.39 3.83
C SER A 326 1.11 -1.41 4.96
N LEU A 327 0.45 -2.56 4.87
CA LEU A 327 0.65 -3.68 5.78
C LEU A 327 2.09 -4.23 5.67
N THR A 328 2.64 -4.29 4.45
CA THR A 328 4.03 -4.71 4.23
C THR A 328 5.04 -3.76 4.88
N ASN A 329 4.79 -2.45 4.83
CA ASN A 329 5.65 -1.48 5.48
C ASN A 329 5.55 -1.58 7.01
N LEU A 330 4.34 -1.81 7.54
CA LEU A 330 4.13 -2.05 8.97
C LEU A 330 4.87 -3.31 9.45
N ALA A 331 4.85 -4.39 8.67
CA ALA A 331 5.56 -5.63 8.98
C ALA A 331 7.10 -5.44 9.01
N LYS A 332 7.63 -4.56 8.13
CA LYS A 332 9.05 -4.20 8.06
C LYS A 332 9.49 -3.29 9.21
N TYR A 333 8.59 -2.52 9.80
CA TYR A 333 8.94 -1.65 10.93
C TYR A 333 9.36 -2.46 12.16
N PRO A 334 10.39 -2.00 12.91
CA PRO A 334 10.71 -2.61 14.18
C PRO A 334 9.63 -2.24 15.21
N ALA A 335 9.45 -3.11 16.22
CA ALA A 335 8.45 -2.90 17.26
C ALA A 335 8.63 -1.58 18.04
N SER A 336 9.86 -1.06 18.16
CA SER A 336 10.14 0.24 18.76
C SER A 336 9.55 1.41 17.98
N THR A 337 9.49 1.31 16.64
CA THR A 337 8.83 2.30 15.78
C THR A 337 7.31 2.17 15.88
N VAL A 338 6.79 0.93 15.88
CA VAL A 338 5.36 0.64 16.06
C VAL A 338 4.84 1.22 17.39
N GLN A 339 5.64 1.15 18.45
CA GLN A 339 5.30 1.72 19.77
C GLN A 339 4.97 3.23 19.73
N ILE A 340 5.69 3.99 18.91
CA ILE A 340 5.65 5.47 18.87
C ILE A 340 4.94 6.02 17.62
N LEU A 341 4.39 5.13 16.81
CA LEU A 341 3.74 5.47 15.53
C LEU A 341 2.58 6.45 15.76
N GLY A 342 2.56 7.57 15.04
CA GLY A 342 1.63 8.69 15.24
C GLY A 342 2.01 9.71 16.32
N ALA A 343 3.11 9.48 17.06
CA ALA A 343 3.70 10.46 17.98
C ALA A 343 5.02 11.06 17.44
N GLU A 344 5.30 10.96 16.14
CA GLU A 344 6.61 11.35 15.60
C GLU A 344 6.88 12.84 15.79
N LYS A 345 5.87 13.70 15.64
CA LYS A 345 6.02 15.15 15.86
C LYS A 345 6.49 15.47 17.28
N ALA A 346 5.93 14.78 18.27
CA ALA A 346 6.33 14.94 19.67
C ALA A 346 7.72 14.37 19.93
N LEU A 347 8.05 13.22 19.32
CA LEU A 347 9.37 12.62 19.39
C LEU A 347 10.45 13.54 18.82
N PHE A 348 10.26 14.06 17.61
CA PHE A 348 11.23 14.95 16.96
C PHE A 348 11.38 16.27 17.70
N ARG A 349 10.30 16.78 18.31
CA ARG A 349 10.38 17.95 19.18
C ARG A 349 11.20 17.66 20.44
N ALA A 350 10.98 16.52 21.09
CA ALA A 350 11.74 16.10 22.27
C ALA A 350 13.22 15.90 21.94
N LEU A 351 13.55 15.26 20.80
CA LEU A 351 14.93 15.09 20.35
C LEU A 351 15.63 16.43 20.07
N LYS A 352 14.94 17.39 19.44
CA LYS A 352 15.48 18.74 19.19
C LYS A 352 15.72 19.53 20.48
N THR A 353 14.80 19.39 21.45
CA THR A 353 14.84 20.13 22.72
C THR A 353 15.58 19.38 23.83
N LYS A 354 16.07 18.17 23.55
CA LYS A 354 16.59 17.21 24.55
C LYS A 354 15.62 17.00 25.73
N GLY A 355 14.32 17.04 25.44
CA GLY A 355 13.25 16.78 26.41
C GLY A 355 12.89 15.29 26.48
N ASN A 356 11.88 14.98 27.31
CA ASN A 356 11.37 13.61 27.46
C ASN A 356 10.70 13.11 26.17
N THR A 357 11.09 11.93 25.71
CA THR A 357 10.50 11.29 24.54
C THR A 357 9.13 10.68 24.87
N PRO A 358 8.18 10.70 23.92
CA PRO A 358 6.90 10.02 24.08
C PRO A 358 7.11 8.50 24.19
N LYS A 359 6.30 7.85 25.03
CA LYS A 359 6.38 6.39 25.29
C LYS A 359 5.34 5.58 24.52
N TYR A 360 4.40 6.24 23.85
CA TYR A 360 3.29 5.61 23.13
C TYR A 360 2.80 6.56 22.03
N GLY A 361 2.30 5.98 20.93
CA GLY A 361 1.61 6.67 19.85
C GLY A 361 0.16 6.21 19.74
N LEU A 362 -0.27 5.80 18.54
CA LEU A 362 -1.64 5.36 18.23
C LEU A 362 -2.11 4.17 19.10
N ILE A 363 -1.18 3.30 19.50
CA ILE A 363 -1.46 2.12 20.34
C ILE A 363 -1.99 2.53 21.73
N TYR A 364 -1.78 3.79 22.16
CA TYR A 364 -2.32 4.31 23.42
C TYR A 364 -3.84 4.18 23.54
N HIS A 365 -4.55 4.19 22.41
CA HIS A 365 -6.00 4.04 22.36
C HIS A 365 -6.48 2.59 22.56
N SER A 366 -5.55 1.62 22.67
CA SER A 366 -5.92 0.24 22.98
C SER A 366 -6.47 0.10 24.40
N THR A 367 -7.44 -0.80 24.55
CA THR A 367 -8.09 -1.09 25.84
C THR A 367 -7.08 -1.58 26.90
N PHE A 368 -6.06 -2.34 26.49
CA PHE A 368 -5.00 -2.85 27.38
C PHE A 368 -4.20 -1.73 28.05
N ILE A 369 -3.87 -0.67 27.31
CA ILE A 369 -3.11 0.46 27.87
C ILE A 369 -4.02 1.36 28.72
N GLY A 370 -5.29 1.47 28.36
CA GLY A 370 -6.30 2.17 29.14
C GLY A 370 -6.46 1.59 30.55
N ARG A 371 -6.53 0.26 30.66
CA ARG A 371 -6.67 -0.49 31.93
C ARG A 371 -5.40 -0.46 32.80
N ALA A 372 -4.22 -0.44 32.19
CA ALA A 372 -2.97 -0.50 32.94
C ALA A 372 -2.72 0.73 33.82
N GLY A 373 -2.23 0.51 35.04
CA GLY A 373 -1.81 1.59 35.95
C GLY A 373 -0.72 2.49 35.34
N ALA A 374 -0.74 3.79 35.67
CA ALA A 374 0.10 4.82 35.04
C ALA A 374 1.60 4.50 35.01
N LYS A 375 2.12 3.83 36.05
CA LYS A 375 3.52 3.40 36.15
C LYS A 375 3.88 2.30 35.14
N HIS A 376 2.92 1.44 34.80
CA HIS A 376 3.12 0.26 33.95
C HIS A 376 2.76 0.51 32.48
N LYS A 377 2.05 1.60 32.15
CA LYS A 377 1.64 1.97 30.78
C LYS A 377 2.79 1.92 29.75
N GLY A 378 3.98 2.40 30.09
CA GLY A 378 5.13 2.34 29.19
C GLY A 378 5.69 0.94 28.95
N ARG A 379 5.60 0.05 29.96
CA ARG A 379 6.08 -1.34 29.86
C ARG A 379 5.10 -2.19 29.04
N ILE A 380 3.80 -2.04 29.30
CA ILE A 380 2.76 -2.75 28.54
C ILE A 380 2.70 -2.25 27.09
N SER A 381 2.87 -0.96 26.84
CA SER A 381 2.94 -0.39 25.47
C SER A 381 4.05 -1.05 24.63
N ARG A 382 5.25 -1.22 25.21
CA ARG A 382 6.35 -1.92 24.54
C ARG A 382 6.03 -3.39 24.29
N PHE A 383 5.44 -4.07 25.27
CA PHE A 383 5.07 -5.48 25.13
C PHE A 383 4.01 -5.66 24.03
N LEU A 384 2.98 -4.82 24.02
CA LEU A 384 1.94 -4.81 23.01
C LEU A 384 2.51 -4.51 21.62
N ALA A 385 3.38 -3.50 21.48
CA ALA A 385 4.02 -3.20 20.20
C ALA A 385 4.85 -4.38 19.65
N ASN A 386 5.53 -5.14 20.52
CA ASN A 386 6.23 -6.36 20.11
C ASN A 386 5.24 -7.41 19.58
N LYS A 387 4.11 -7.62 20.27
CA LYS A 387 3.08 -8.58 19.83
C LYS A 387 2.38 -8.14 18.55
N CYS A 388 2.08 -6.85 18.41
CA CYS A 388 1.53 -6.29 17.16
C CYS A 388 2.49 -6.47 15.98
N SER A 389 3.80 -6.27 16.18
CA SER A 389 4.79 -6.47 15.12
C SER A 389 4.88 -7.94 14.68
N ILE A 390 4.75 -8.89 15.62
CA ILE A 390 4.70 -10.32 15.31
C ILE A 390 3.40 -10.65 14.55
N ALA A 391 2.24 -10.24 15.08
CA ALA A 391 0.93 -10.47 14.46
C ALA A 391 0.88 -9.90 13.02
N CYS A 392 1.36 -8.67 12.83
CA CYS A 392 1.42 -8.04 11.52
C CYS A 392 2.32 -8.78 10.52
N ARG A 393 3.40 -9.41 10.97
CA ARG A 393 4.27 -10.20 10.09
C ARG A 393 3.61 -11.51 9.68
N ILE A 394 2.92 -12.18 10.60
CA ILE A 394 2.11 -13.37 10.31
C ILE A 394 1.03 -12.98 9.29
N ASP A 395 0.24 -11.95 9.58
CA ASP A 395 -0.81 -11.45 8.68
C ASP A 395 -0.31 -10.98 7.30
N CYS A 396 0.97 -10.59 7.17
CA CYS A 396 1.53 -10.10 5.89
C CYS A 396 2.23 -11.18 5.06
N PHE A 397 2.75 -12.24 5.68
CA PHE A 397 3.56 -13.25 4.98
C PHE A 397 2.94 -14.64 4.96
N THR A 398 1.87 -14.90 5.72
CA THR A 398 1.08 -16.12 5.60
C THR A 398 0.12 -16.02 4.41
N ASP A 399 -0.06 -17.07 3.61
CA ASP A 399 -0.97 -17.03 2.45
C ASP A 399 -2.45 -17.01 2.85
N VAL A 400 -2.83 -17.86 3.80
CA VAL A 400 -4.17 -17.89 4.43
C VAL A 400 -4.06 -17.47 5.89
N PRO A 401 -4.39 -16.21 6.24
CA PRO A 401 -4.25 -15.76 7.62
C PRO A 401 -5.39 -16.31 8.49
N THR A 402 -5.04 -16.96 9.60
CA THR A 402 -5.99 -17.45 10.60
C THR A 402 -6.08 -16.50 11.79
N ASN A 403 -7.13 -16.57 12.62
CA ASN A 403 -7.30 -15.70 13.80
C ASN A 403 -6.62 -16.24 15.08
N LYS A 404 -6.26 -17.53 15.08
CA LYS A 404 -5.80 -18.25 16.28
C LYS A 404 -4.53 -17.66 16.89
N PHE A 405 -3.60 -17.18 16.07
CA PHE A 405 -2.40 -16.52 16.57
C PHE A 405 -2.73 -15.19 17.27
N GLY A 406 -3.67 -14.41 16.74
CA GLY A 406 -4.14 -13.17 17.32
C GLY A 406 -4.75 -13.37 18.70
N GLU A 407 -5.59 -14.39 18.86
CA GLU A 407 -6.21 -14.75 20.14
C GLU A 407 -5.18 -15.23 21.17
N ALA A 408 -4.23 -16.09 20.76
CA ALA A 408 -3.15 -16.53 21.64
C ALA A 408 -2.26 -15.35 22.09
N LEU A 409 -1.93 -14.44 21.17
CA LEU A 409 -1.16 -13.23 21.48
C LEU A 409 -1.94 -12.27 22.38
N ARG A 410 -3.26 -12.18 22.20
CA ARG A 410 -4.14 -11.40 23.07
C ARG A 410 -4.15 -11.95 24.49
N ALA A 411 -4.31 -13.26 24.65
CA ALA A 411 -4.26 -13.94 25.95
C ALA A 411 -2.94 -13.65 26.67
N GLN A 412 -1.81 -13.67 25.96
CA GLN A 412 -0.51 -13.31 26.55
C GLN A 412 -0.43 -11.85 27.03
N VAL A 413 -1.05 -10.91 26.32
CA VAL A 413 -1.12 -9.50 26.76
C VAL A 413 -1.99 -9.37 28.00
N GLU A 414 -3.09 -10.12 28.09
CA GLU A 414 -3.95 -10.18 29.26
C GLU A 414 -3.26 -10.81 30.48
N GLU A 415 -2.58 -11.94 30.32
CA GLU A 415 -1.74 -12.54 31.36
C GLU A 415 -0.68 -11.55 31.86
N ARG A 416 -0.07 -10.80 30.94
CA ARG A 416 0.95 -9.81 31.30
C ARG A 416 0.37 -8.61 32.04
N LEU A 417 -0.86 -8.21 31.71
CA LEU A 417 -1.58 -7.17 32.44
C LEU A 417 -1.90 -7.65 33.86
N ASN A 418 -2.44 -8.86 33.99
CA ASN A 418 -2.74 -9.48 35.28
C ASN A 418 -1.48 -9.63 36.14
N PHE A 419 -0.34 -10.00 35.57
CA PHE A 419 0.94 -10.03 36.30
C PHE A 419 1.31 -8.67 36.91
N PHE A 420 1.02 -7.55 36.24
CA PHE A 420 1.29 -6.24 36.81
C PHE A 420 0.32 -5.84 37.93
N GLU A 421 -0.86 -6.46 37.99
CA GLU A 421 -1.87 -6.21 39.02
C GLU A 421 -1.72 -7.16 40.22
N THR A 422 -1.59 -8.46 39.97
CA THR A 422 -1.63 -9.52 40.99
C THR A 422 -0.28 -10.21 41.24
N GLY A 423 0.70 -10.03 40.35
CA GLY A 423 2.00 -10.69 40.45
C GLY A 423 2.03 -12.16 39.98
N ALA A 424 0.93 -12.68 39.42
CA ALA A 424 0.84 -14.07 38.96
C ALA A 424 1.84 -14.38 37.82
N PRO A 425 2.54 -15.53 37.84
CA PRO A 425 3.55 -15.87 36.84
C PRO A 425 2.93 -15.97 35.43
N VAL A 426 3.66 -15.47 34.44
CA VAL A 426 3.22 -15.50 33.02
C VAL A 426 3.72 -16.76 32.31
N GLY A 427 2.93 -17.26 31.36
CA GLY A 427 3.34 -18.39 30.52
C GLY A 427 4.53 -18.07 29.61
N LYS A 428 5.23 -19.12 29.14
CA LYS A 428 6.28 -18.95 28.13
C LYS A 428 5.64 -18.69 26.76
N ASN A 429 6.32 -17.85 25.97
CA ASN A 429 5.84 -17.52 24.62
C ASN A 429 5.89 -18.72 23.67
N SER A 430 6.85 -19.63 23.83
CA SER A 430 6.98 -20.86 23.04
C SER A 430 5.71 -21.70 23.11
N ASP A 431 5.23 -21.91 24.33
CA ASP A 431 4.16 -22.88 24.61
C ASP A 431 2.82 -22.37 24.08
N ALA A 432 2.59 -21.06 24.16
CA ALA A 432 1.41 -20.42 23.58
C ALA A 432 1.42 -20.42 22.05
N ILE A 433 2.60 -20.26 21.42
CA ILE A 433 2.72 -20.35 19.95
C ILE A 433 2.57 -21.80 19.48
N GLN A 434 3.13 -22.77 20.21
CA GLN A 434 2.92 -24.20 19.90
C GLN A 434 1.45 -24.59 20.00
N LYS A 435 0.72 -24.10 21.01
CA LYS A 435 -0.73 -24.29 21.10
C LYS A 435 -1.49 -23.68 19.92
N ALA A 436 -1.09 -22.48 19.50
CA ALA A 436 -1.70 -21.84 18.33
C ALA A 436 -1.39 -22.61 17.03
N LEU A 437 -0.16 -23.11 16.86
CA LEU A 437 0.23 -23.96 15.73
C LEU A 437 -0.54 -25.28 15.71
N ALA A 438 -0.65 -25.97 16.85
CA ALA A 438 -1.42 -27.19 16.97
C ALA A 438 -2.91 -26.97 16.66
N ALA A 439 -3.46 -25.84 17.11
CA ALA A 439 -4.84 -25.49 16.80
C ALA A 439 -5.02 -25.16 15.30
N VAL A 440 -4.06 -24.52 14.65
CA VAL A 440 -4.13 -24.28 13.19
C VAL A 440 -3.99 -25.59 12.42
N ALA A 441 -3.13 -26.52 12.86
CA ALA A 441 -3.01 -27.84 12.25
C ALA A 441 -4.32 -28.64 12.35
N ALA A 442 -4.97 -28.63 13.52
CA ALA A 442 -6.24 -29.32 13.70
C ALA A 442 -7.37 -28.80 12.77
N ASP A 443 -7.39 -27.50 12.46
CA ASP A 443 -8.38 -26.96 11.51
C ASP A 443 -8.09 -27.38 10.06
N LEU A 444 -6.81 -27.61 9.72
CA LEU A 444 -6.45 -28.10 8.39
C LEU A 444 -6.82 -29.57 8.24
N ASP A 445 -6.61 -30.38 9.28
CA ASP A 445 -7.01 -31.79 9.31
C ASP A 445 -8.55 -31.95 9.25
N ASP A 446 -9.32 -31.04 9.84
CA ASP A 446 -10.79 -31.04 9.79
C ASP A 446 -11.35 -30.53 8.43
N GLU A 447 -10.59 -29.72 7.67
CA GLU A 447 -10.98 -29.24 6.32
C GLU A 447 -10.67 -30.27 5.21
N ASP A 448 -9.71 -31.18 5.43
CA ASP A 448 -9.35 -32.25 4.49
C ASP A 448 -10.33 -33.46 4.53
N ASP A 449 -11.23 -33.55 5.53
CA ASP A 449 -12.24 -34.62 5.65
C ASP A 449 -13.55 -34.33 4.86
N ASP A 450 -13.70 -33.13 4.27
CA ASP A 450 -14.91 -32.72 3.53
C ASP A 450 -14.71 -32.55 1.99
N ASP A 451 -13.49 -32.70 1.45
CA ASP A 451 -13.21 -32.66 0.00
C ASP A 451 -12.36 -33.88 -0.44
N ASP A 452 -13.01 -35.03 -0.64
CA ASP A 452 -12.48 -36.14 -1.44
C ASP A 452 -12.35 -35.69 -2.93
N ASP A 453 -11.26 -35.01 -3.31
CA ASP A 453 -10.69 -35.18 -4.66
C ASP A 453 -9.19 -34.81 -4.74
N GLU A 454 -8.41 -35.79 -5.22
CA GLU A 454 -6.96 -35.96 -5.36
C GLU A 454 -6.03 -34.72 -5.40
N GLY A 455 -5.05 -34.73 -4.48
CA GLY A 455 -3.85 -33.89 -4.56
C GLY A 455 -2.79 -34.17 -3.49
N ASP A 456 -2.24 -35.40 -3.46
CA ASP A 456 -1.15 -35.88 -2.59
C ASP A 456 -0.05 -34.81 -2.32
N VAL A 457 -0.05 -34.21 -1.12
CA VAL A 457 1.16 -33.58 -0.55
C VAL A 457 1.64 -34.50 0.57
N LYS A 458 2.65 -35.30 0.26
CA LYS A 458 3.16 -36.34 1.16
C LYS A 458 3.69 -35.72 2.46
N GLU A 459 3.23 -36.25 3.60
CA GLU A 459 3.65 -35.90 4.97
C GLU A 459 5.19 -35.81 5.17
N ASP A 460 5.95 -36.50 4.30
CA ASP A 460 7.41 -36.49 4.29
C ASP A 460 8.03 -35.10 4.04
N ASP A 461 7.37 -34.22 3.27
CA ASP A 461 7.92 -32.90 2.92
C ASP A 461 7.83 -31.90 4.08
N ILE A 462 6.79 -32.02 4.92
CA ILE A 462 6.60 -31.19 6.12
C ILE A 462 7.58 -31.63 7.21
N ALA A 463 7.77 -32.93 7.39
CA ALA A 463 8.75 -33.48 8.33
C ALA A 463 10.19 -33.09 7.95
N HIS A 464 10.50 -33.02 6.65
CA HIS A 464 11.79 -32.55 6.18
C HIS A 464 11.98 -31.04 6.41
N ALA A 465 10.95 -30.22 6.19
CA ALA A 465 11.01 -28.78 6.43
C ALA A 465 11.21 -28.44 7.93
N VAL A 466 10.55 -29.15 8.84
CA VAL A 466 10.72 -28.96 10.29
C VAL A 466 12.15 -29.34 10.72
N LYS A 467 12.68 -30.46 10.24
CA LYS A 467 14.06 -30.88 10.52
C LYS A 467 15.09 -29.92 9.93
N GLN A 468 14.83 -29.33 8.77
CA GLN A 468 15.68 -28.32 8.15
C GLN A 468 15.74 -27.04 9.02
N VAL A 469 14.59 -26.58 9.53
CA VAL A 469 14.51 -25.41 10.41
C VAL A 469 15.20 -25.65 11.76
N GLU A 470 15.08 -26.85 12.34
CA GLU A 470 15.80 -27.21 13.55
C GLU A 470 17.32 -27.25 13.33
N LYS A 471 17.77 -27.76 12.17
CA LYS A 471 19.18 -27.81 11.80
C LYS A 471 19.75 -26.41 11.55
N ASP A 472 19.02 -25.54 10.87
CA ASP A 472 19.41 -24.14 10.62
C ASP A 472 19.47 -23.33 11.92
N GLN A 473 18.55 -23.58 12.87
CA GLN A 473 18.59 -22.97 14.21
C GLN A 473 19.78 -23.48 15.05
N ALA A 474 20.13 -24.76 14.94
CA ALA A 474 21.27 -25.35 15.62
C ALA A 474 22.61 -24.84 15.05
N GLU A 475 22.73 -24.72 13.72
CA GLU A 475 23.90 -24.14 13.06
C GLU A 475 24.07 -22.65 13.39
N ALA A 476 22.98 -21.89 13.46
CA ALA A 476 23.00 -20.49 13.90
C ALA A 476 23.38 -20.32 15.39
N ALA A 477 23.09 -21.32 16.23
CA ALA A 477 23.53 -21.35 17.62
C ALA A 477 25.02 -21.73 17.76
N ALA A 478 25.51 -22.64 16.90
CA ALA A 478 26.89 -23.11 16.87
C ALA A 478 27.87 -22.07 16.28
N ASN A 479 27.42 -21.23 15.33
CA ASN A 479 28.24 -20.18 14.71
C ASN A 479 28.40 -18.90 15.54
N ARG A 480 28.02 -18.90 16.82
CA ARG A 480 28.35 -17.81 17.76
C ARG A 480 29.82 -17.92 18.18
N GLY A 481 30.72 -17.52 17.28
CA GLY A 481 32.11 -17.25 17.63
C GLY A 481 32.22 -16.15 18.70
N PRO A 482 33.36 -16.08 19.44
CA PRO A 482 33.56 -15.09 20.48
C PRO A 482 33.46 -13.67 19.89
N MET A 483 32.69 -12.82 20.59
CA MET A 483 32.44 -11.43 20.20
C MET A 483 33.73 -10.65 19.91
N ASP A 484 33.73 -9.92 18.80
CA ASP A 484 34.76 -8.97 18.41
C ASP A 484 35.09 -7.99 19.57
N PRO A 485 36.36 -7.89 20.03
CA PRO A 485 36.77 -7.04 21.16
C PRO A 485 36.40 -5.56 21.01
N GLU A 486 36.16 -5.09 19.78
CA GLU A 486 35.77 -3.70 19.51
C GLU A 486 34.29 -3.43 19.86
N LEU A 487 33.40 -4.42 19.67
CA LEU A 487 31.97 -4.31 20.01
C LEU A 487 31.72 -4.39 21.53
N ALA A 488 32.53 -5.18 22.24
CA ALA A 488 32.48 -5.26 23.71
C ALA A 488 32.90 -3.94 24.38
N ARG A 489 33.86 -3.22 23.77
CA ARG A 489 34.26 -1.88 24.23
C ARG A 489 33.15 -0.84 24.06
N LEU A 490 32.49 -0.82 22.90
CA LEU A 490 31.35 0.07 22.62
C LEU A 490 30.14 -0.19 23.54
N ALA A 491 29.91 -1.45 23.91
CA ALA A 491 28.86 -1.82 24.86
C ALA A 491 29.19 -1.38 26.31
N SER A 492 30.46 -1.45 26.71
CA SER A 492 30.90 -1.00 28.04
C SER A 492 30.88 0.53 28.21
N GLU A 493 31.13 1.29 27.15
CA GLU A 493 31.06 2.77 27.14
C GLU A 493 29.62 3.31 27.21
N ALA A 494 28.62 2.53 26.81
CA ALA A 494 27.21 2.91 26.87
C ALA A 494 26.58 2.77 28.27
N THR A 495 27.25 2.07 29.19
CA THR A 495 26.70 1.73 30.52
C THR A 495 27.24 2.53 31.71
N SER A 496 28.11 3.52 31.51
CA SER A 496 28.59 4.36 32.63
C SER A 496 28.52 5.86 32.36
N SER A 497 27.50 6.52 32.91
CA SER A 497 27.52 7.96 33.19
C SER A 497 26.72 8.23 34.47
N THR A 498 27.34 8.45 35.63
CA THR A 498 27.78 9.76 36.15
C THR A 498 28.38 9.56 37.59
N PRO A 499 29.05 10.53 38.24
CA PRO A 499 30.05 11.52 37.79
C PRO A 499 31.29 11.64 38.73
N LYS A 500 32.52 11.92 38.22
CA LYS A 500 33.57 12.81 38.83
C LYS A 500 34.91 12.79 38.06
N LYS A 501 35.45 14.00 37.77
CA LYS A 501 36.85 14.47 37.56
C LYS A 501 37.74 13.73 36.52
N GLU A 502 38.68 14.29 35.76
CA GLU A 502 39.19 15.63 35.41
C GLU A 502 40.22 15.42 34.24
N LYS A 503 40.31 16.39 33.32
CA LYS A 503 41.49 16.83 32.52
C LYS A 503 42.46 15.82 31.85
N LYS A 504 42.32 15.70 30.51
CA LYS A 504 43.28 15.43 29.40
C LYS A 504 42.47 14.59 28.38
N ASP A 505 42.20 14.96 27.13
CA ASP A 505 43.08 15.44 26.08
C ASP A 505 42.29 16.29 25.06
N LYS A 506 42.79 17.50 24.78
CA LYS A 506 42.15 18.48 23.90
C LYS A 506 43.00 18.79 22.66
N LYS A 507 43.92 17.89 22.25
CA LYS A 507 44.91 18.20 21.21
C LYS A 507 44.88 17.34 19.93
N GLU A 508 44.20 16.20 19.89
CA GLU A 508 44.25 15.31 18.70
C GLU A 508 43.00 15.28 17.82
N LYS A 509 41.92 15.99 18.18
CA LYS A 509 40.65 16.00 17.41
C LYS A 509 40.52 17.15 16.41
N LYS A 510 41.51 18.03 16.32
CA LYS A 510 41.46 19.23 15.46
C LYS A 510 42.01 18.98 14.05
N ASP A 511 42.99 18.08 13.90
CA ASP A 511 43.68 17.88 12.62
C ASP A 511 42.96 16.91 11.66
N LYS A 512 42.16 15.95 12.18
CA LYS A 512 41.37 15.03 11.33
C LYS A 512 40.11 15.65 10.71
N LYS A 513 39.73 16.88 11.09
CA LYS A 513 38.52 17.55 10.59
C LYS A 513 38.77 18.51 9.41
N GLU A 514 40.03 18.92 9.20
CA GLU A 514 40.42 19.78 8.07
C GLU A 514 40.75 18.98 6.81
N GLU A 515 41.26 17.76 6.94
CA GLU A 515 41.63 16.93 5.78
C GLU A 515 40.42 16.31 5.06
N LYS A 516 39.33 16.01 5.79
CA LYS A 516 38.10 15.43 5.23
C LYS A 516 37.18 16.47 4.56
N LYS A 517 37.44 17.77 4.77
CA LYS A 517 36.69 18.88 4.18
C LYS A 517 37.26 19.37 2.84
N LYS A 518 38.54 19.08 2.54
CA LYS A 518 39.20 19.42 1.27
C LYS A 518 38.98 18.39 0.15
N ARG A 519 38.71 17.12 0.47
CA ARG A 519 38.50 16.05 -0.53
C ARG A 519 37.07 15.88 -1.07
N LYS A 520 36.11 16.68 -0.58
CA LYS A 520 34.69 16.60 -1.00
C LYS A 520 34.23 17.75 -1.90
N SER A 521 35.13 18.68 -2.26
CA SER A 521 34.82 19.88 -3.05
C SER A 521 35.33 19.85 -4.51
N GLU A 522 35.86 18.71 -5.00
CA GLU A 522 36.43 18.61 -6.36
C GLU A 522 35.69 17.62 -7.29
N ALA A 523 34.49 17.17 -6.96
CA ALA A 523 33.69 16.39 -7.90
C ALA A 523 32.20 16.79 -7.88
N MET A 524 31.77 17.32 -9.03
CA MET A 524 30.39 17.51 -9.51
C MET A 524 29.68 18.84 -9.12
N ASP A 525 30.04 19.88 -9.87
CA ASP A 525 29.14 20.96 -10.34
C ASP A 525 28.63 20.47 -11.73
N VAL A 526 27.31 20.45 -11.95
CA VAL A 526 26.55 20.93 -13.14
C VAL A 526 25.07 20.57 -12.90
N ASP A 527 24.18 21.55 -13.09
CA ASP A 527 22.70 21.50 -13.08
C ASP A 527 21.92 21.42 -11.75
N VAL A 528 22.04 22.44 -10.89
CA VAL A 528 20.91 23.01 -10.09
C VAL A 528 21.31 24.43 -9.64
N LYS A 529 21.02 25.49 -10.41
CA LYS A 529 21.35 26.88 -10.00
C LYS A 529 20.24 27.94 -10.16
N GLU A 530 19.02 27.57 -10.56
CA GLU A 530 17.95 28.56 -10.72
C GLU A 530 16.89 28.56 -9.59
N ASP A 531 16.56 27.41 -8.99
CA ASP A 531 15.46 27.35 -7.99
C ASP A 531 15.82 27.82 -6.56
N GLU A 532 17.11 27.83 -6.18
CA GLU A 532 17.50 28.24 -4.81
C GLU A 532 17.50 29.76 -4.55
N LYS A 533 17.49 30.59 -5.61
CA LYS A 533 17.55 32.05 -5.48
C LYS A 533 16.18 32.68 -5.22
N GLU A 534 15.08 32.12 -5.72
CA GLU A 534 13.73 32.63 -5.46
C GLU A 534 13.24 32.30 -4.04
N GLU A 535 13.57 31.11 -3.52
CA GLU A 535 13.12 30.66 -2.21
C GLU A 535 13.82 31.41 -1.04
N LYS A 536 15.07 31.86 -1.24
CA LYS A 536 15.80 32.68 -0.26
C LYS A 536 15.33 34.14 -0.25
N LYS A 537 14.86 34.67 -1.38
CA LYS A 537 14.33 36.04 -1.48
C LYS A 537 12.96 36.17 -0.80
N SER A 538 12.08 35.19 -1.02
CA SER A 538 10.73 35.16 -0.41
C SER A 538 10.76 34.97 1.11
N LYS A 539 11.71 34.17 1.64
CA LYS A 539 11.90 34.01 3.11
C LYS A 539 12.47 35.27 3.78
N LYS A 540 13.23 36.10 3.06
CA LYS A 540 13.78 37.35 3.60
C LYS A 540 12.72 38.46 3.68
N GLU A 541 11.87 38.59 2.67
CA GLU A 541 10.75 39.55 2.67
C GLU A 541 9.68 39.21 3.73
N LYS A 542 9.38 37.93 3.94
CA LYS A 542 8.43 37.50 4.98
C LYS A 542 8.92 37.79 6.41
N LYS A 543 10.25 37.84 6.60
CA LYS A 543 10.87 38.13 7.90
C LYS A 543 10.90 39.63 8.19
N GLU A 544 11.17 40.47 7.18
CA GLU A 544 11.11 41.93 7.31
C GLU A 544 9.67 42.45 7.52
N LYS A 545 8.66 41.81 6.91
CA LYS A 545 7.25 42.18 7.12
C LYS A 545 6.77 41.91 8.55
N LYS A 546 7.18 40.79 9.16
CA LYS A 546 6.88 40.44 10.56
C LYS A 546 7.59 41.34 11.58
N GLU A 547 8.79 41.82 11.28
CA GLU A 547 9.51 42.76 12.14
C GLU A 547 8.94 44.19 12.08
N LYS A 548 8.33 44.59 10.95
CA LYS A 548 7.60 45.86 10.83
C LYS A 548 6.27 45.85 11.58
N GLU A 549 5.45 44.80 11.44
CA GLU A 549 4.19 44.66 12.17
C GLU A 549 4.39 44.63 13.70
N GLY A 550 5.46 43.98 14.18
CA GLY A 550 5.81 43.96 15.61
C GLY A 550 6.35 45.29 16.17
N LYS A 551 6.79 46.22 15.32
CA LYS A 551 7.21 47.58 15.71
C LYS A 551 6.01 48.53 15.80
N GLU A 552 5.08 48.47 14.84
CA GLU A 552 3.85 49.29 14.86
C GLU A 552 2.95 48.94 16.07
N GLU A 553 2.87 47.66 16.46
CA GLU A 553 2.10 47.24 17.63
C GLU A 553 2.70 47.72 18.97
N LYS A 554 4.02 47.93 19.02
CA LYS A 554 4.73 48.48 20.18
C LYS A 554 4.63 50.00 20.27
N GLU A 555 4.56 50.70 19.14
CA GLU A 555 4.32 52.15 19.12
C GLU A 555 2.88 52.49 19.51
N GLY A 556 1.88 51.76 19.00
CA GLY A 556 0.48 51.95 19.40
C GLY A 556 0.21 51.71 20.89
N LYS A 557 0.93 50.76 21.52
CA LYS A 557 0.86 50.53 22.99
C LYS A 557 1.55 51.64 23.80
N LYS A 558 2.61 52.27 23.27
CA LYS A 558 3.27 53.43 23.91
C LYS A 558 2.41 54.70 23.83
N GLU A 559 1.68 54.88 22.73
CA GLU A 559 0.80 56.04 22.53
C GLU A 559 -0.46 55.96 23.42
N LYS A 560 -1.09 54.79 23.53
CA LYS A 560 -2.19 54.54 24.50
C LYS A 560 -1.77 54.76 25.96
N LYS A 561 -0.50 54.51 26.30
CA LYS A 561 0.04 54.70 27.65
C LYS A 561 0.43 56.16 27.94
N LYS A 562 0.68 56.97 26.90
CA LYS A 562 0.86 58.43 27.01
C LYS A 562 -0.47 59.17 27.14
N LYS A 563 -1.51 58.79 26.36
CA LYS A 563 -2.87 59.37 26.48
C LYS A 563 -3.52 59.14 27.86
N ARG A 564 -3.33 57.96 28.46
CA ARG A 564 -3.82 57.67 29.83
C ARG A 564 -3.12 58.43 30.96
N LYS A 565 -2.01 59.13 30.68
CA LYS A 565 -1.28 59.94 31.66
C LYS A 565 -1.55 61.45 31.54
N SER A 566 -2.27 61.89 30.51
CA SER A 566 -2.62 63.30 30.29
C SER A 566 -4.07 63.64 30.65
N GLU A 567 -4.88 62.65 31.05
CA GLU A 567 -6.28 62.82 31.49
C GLU A 567 -6.50 62.39 32.95
N ALA A 568 -5.43 62.38 33.77
CA ALA A 568 -5.49 62.12 35.20
C ALA A 568 -4.86 63.28 35.98
#